data_AF-A0AAW0SAC2-F1
#
_entry.id   AF-A0AAW0SAC2-F1
#
_cell.length_a   1.000
_cell.length_b   1.000
_cell.length_c   1.000
_cell.angle_alpha   90.00
_cell.angle_beta   90.00
_cell.angle_gamma   90.00
#
_symmetry.space_group_name_H-M   'P 1'
#
loop_
_entity.id
_entity.type
_entity.pdbx_description
1 polymer ?
#
loop_
_entity_poly.entity_id
_entity_poly.type
_entity_poly.pdbx_seq_one_letter_code
_entity_poly.pdbx_strand_id
1 'polypeptide(L)'
;MESAWLMGANEPLQCCARAIMGYITHGTFSYSHGKAAGIGWVALKPLLRLLEQCKESRGQSSLLEAPSRGKGTRSLPVLVRNPSTVQYRWAHLSLVENPPSEATSG
;
A
#
# COMPACT_ATOMS: atom_id res chain seq x y z
N MET A 1 -3.66 17.64 25.65
CA MET A 1 -2.73 16.70 26.31
C MET A 1 -2.86 15.40 25.54
N GLU A 2 -1.93 15.13 24.61
CA GLU A 2 -1.92 13.85 23.89
C GLU A 2 -1.34 12.79 24.83
N SER A 3 -2.15 11.82 25.22
CA SER A 3 -1.72 10.74 26.09
C SER A 3 -0.94 9.73 25.26
N ALA A 4 0.38 9.77 25.36
CA ALA A 4 1.21 8.66 24.89
C ALA A 4 1.00 7.48 25.84
N TRP A 5 0.24 6.48 25.40
CA TRP A 5 0.08 5.22 26.12
C TRP A 5 0.84 4.10 25.38
N LEU A 6 1.43 3.19 26.15
CA LEU A 6 2.03 1.98 25.61
C LEU A 6 0.91 1.06 25.16
N MET A 7 0.67 0.98 23.85
CA MET A 7 -0.28 0.01 23.29
C MET A 7 0.21 -1.41 23.55
N GLY A 8 -0.73 -2.32 23.86
CA GLY A 8 -0.39 -3.74 24.00
C GLY A 8 0.19 -4.30 22.71
N ALA A 9 1.07 -5.30 22.80
CA ALA A 9 1.82 -5.85 21.67
C ALA A 9 0.95 -6.33 20.48
N ASN A 10 -0.34 -6.59 20.71
CA ASN A 10 -1.30 -7.07 19.70
C ASN A 10 -2.28 -6.01 19.19
N GLU A 11 -2.28 -4.79 19.76
CA GLU A 11 -3.30 -3.77 19.48
C GLU A 11 -3.04 -2.75 18.35
N PRO A 12 -1.82 -2.49 17.84
CA PRO A 12 -1.62 -1.35 16.91
C PRO A 12 -2.36 -1.53 15.57
N LEU A 13 -2.85 -2.74 15.28
CA LEU A 13 -3.61 -3.07 14.07
C LEU A 13 -5.13 -3.11 14.30
N GLN A 14 -5.62 -2.97 15.54
CA GLN A 14 -7.05 -3.09 15.89
C GLN A 14 -7.74 -1.76 16.22
N CYS A 15 -7.00 -0.64 16.25
CA CYS A 15 -7.55 0.68 16.56
C CYS A 15 -8.33 1.34 15.39
N CYS A 16 -8.31 0.72 14.21
CA CYS A 16 -8.97 1.23 13.00
C CYS A 16 -10.02 0.24 12.49
N ALA A 17 -11.12 0.77 11.93
CA ALA A 17 -12.15 -0.04 11.26
C ALA A 17 -11.61 -0.84 10.05
N ARG A 18 -10.43 -0.48 9.52
CA ARG A 18 -9.72 -1.17 8.45
C ARG A 18 -8.36 -1.63 8.96
N ALA A 19 -7.94 -2.83 8.56
CA ALA A 19 -6.63 -3.36 8.88
C ALA A 19 -5.53 -2.48 8.27
N ILE A 20 -4.58 -2.06 9.10
CA ILE A 20 -3.42 -1.28 8.64
C ILE A 20 -2.38 -2.26 8.08
N MET A 21 -1.90 -2.01 6.86
CA MET A 21 -0.89 -2.85 6.19
C MET A 21 0.50 -2.20 6.13
N GLY A 22 0.60 -0.89 6.37
CA GLY A 22 1.82 -0.13 6.18
C GLY A 22 1.66 1.35 6.46
N TYR A 23 2.76 2.09 6.33
CA TYR A 23 2.83 3.52 6.59
C TYR A 23 3.54 4.25 5.46
N ILE A 24 3.04 5.44 5.13
CA ILE A 24 3.67 6.35 4.16
C ILE A 24 4.69 7.21 4.93
N THR A 25 5.93 7.21 4.45
CA THR A 25 7.01 8.03 5.05
C THR A 25 7.09 9.41 4.40
N HIS A 26 6.92 9.45 3.08
CA HIS A 26 6.99 10.68 2.30
C HIS A 26 5.73 10.76 1.43
N GLY A 27 4.81 11.65 1.76
CA GLY A 27 3.63 11.95 0.96
C GLY A 27 3.69 13.37 0.42
N THR A 28 3.58 13.54 -0.89
CA THR A 28 3.60 14.86 -1.54
C THR A 28 2.73 14.89 -2.79
N PHE A 29 2.40 16.08 -3.28
CA PHE A 29 1.80 16.23 -4.58
C PHE A 29 2.87 16.11 -5.67
N SER A 30 2.72 15.14 -6.57
CA SER A 30 3.59 14.99 -7.74
C SER A 30 3.10 15.92 -8.84
N TYR A 31 3.82 17.02 -9.05
CA TYR A 31 3.53 17.96 -10.14
C TYR A 31 3.71 17.34 -11.53
N SER A 32 4.65 16.42 -11.69
CA SER A 32 4.88 15.71 -12.97
C SER A 32 3.69 14.84 -13.38
N HIS A 33 2.99 14.23 -12.42
CA HIS A 33 1.84 13.36 -12.70
C HIS A 33 0.50 14.04 -12.39
N GLY A 34 0.50 15.28 -11.91
CA GLY A 34 -0.70 16.00 -11.50
C GLY A 34 -1.53 15.31 -10.40
N LYS A 35 -0.89 14.51 -9.53
CA LYS A 35 -1.59 13.70 -8.52
C LYS A 35 -0.81 13.58 -7.22
N ALA A 36 -1.52 13.31 -6.13
CA ALA A 36 -0.90 12.96 -4.85
C ALA A 36 -0.17 11.60 -4.98
N ALA A 37 1.07 11.55 -4.50
CA ALA A 37 1.90 10.36 -4.48
C ALA A 37 2.55 10.19 -3.11
N GLY A 38 2.82 8.94 -2.72
CA GLY A 38 3.48 8.65 -1.46
C GLY A 38 4.37 7.43 -1.57
N ILE A 39 5.47 7.44 -0.81
CA ILE A 39 6.42 6.34 -0.69
C ILE A 39 6.45 5.89 0.77
N GLY A 40 6.49 4.57 0.99
CA GLY A 40 6.46 4.01 2.32
C GLY A 40 6.68 2.51 2.34
N TRP A 41 6.42 1.93 3.51
CA TRP A 41 6.69 0.54 3.80
C TRP A 41 5.39 -0.20 4.06
N VAL A 42 5.33 -1.43 3.56
CA VAL A 42 4.20 -2.33 3.70
C VAL A 42 4.71 -3.63 4.32
N ALA A 43 3.97 -4.16 5.29
CA ALA A 43 4.26 -5.46 5.87
C ALA A 43 3.90 -6.58 4.87
N LEU A 44 4.79 -7.57 4.73
CA LEU A 44 4.64 -8.65 3.74
C LEU A 44 3.39 -9.49 3.98
N LYS A 45 3.13 -9.89 5.24
CA LYS A 45 1.99 -10.77 5.60
C LYS A 45 0.63 -10.21 5.17
N PRO A 46 0.24 -8.95 5.51
CA PRO A 46 -1.02 -8.39 5.02
C PRO A 46 -1.03 -8.15 3.50
N LEU A 47 0.12 -7.86 2.87
CA LEU A 47 0.20 -7.73 1.42
C LEU A 47 -0.11 -9.05 0.70
N LEU A 48 0.41 -10.18 1.19
CA LEU A 48 0.11 -11.50 0.63
C LEU A 48 -1.38 -11.84 0.74
N ARG A 49 -2.01 -11.53 1.88
CA ARG A 49 -3.47 -11.69 2.05
C ARG A 49 -4.28 -10.85 1.06
N LEU A 50 -3.87 -9.60 0.84
CA LEU A 50 -4.53 -8.72 -0.15
C LEU A 50 -4.40 -9.29 -1.56
N LEU A 51 -3.22 -9.81 -1.92
CA LEU A 51 -2.97 -10.44 -3.21
C LEU A 51 -3.84 -11.69 -3.43
N GLU A 52 -4.04 -12.50 -2.40
CA GLU A 52 -4.94 -13.66 -2.43
C GLU A 52 -6.40 -13.22 -2.65
N GLN A 53 -6.88 -12.24 -1.89
CA GLN A 53 -8.24 -11.70 -2.04
C GLN A 53 -8.48 -11.14 -3.45
N CYS A 54 -7.52 -10.39 -4.00
CA CYS A 54 -7.62 -9.86 -5.36
C CYS A 54 -7.61 -10.96 -6.43
N LYS A 55 -6.96 -12.11 -6.19
CA LYS A 55 -7.01 -13.25 -7.11
C LYS A 55 -8.38 -13.91 -7.08
N GLU A 56 -8.95 -14.11 -5.89
CA GLU A 56 -10.27 -14.72 -5.71
C GLU A 56 -11.37 -13.86 -6.34
N SER A 57 -11.33 -12.55 -6.17
CA SER A 57 -12.28 -11.63 -6.83
C SER A 57 -12.16 -11.65 -8.37
N ARG A 58 -10.95 -11.83 -8.91
CA ARG A 58 -10.75 -11.97 -10.37
C ARG A 58 -11.24 -13.32 -10.91
N GLY A 59 -11.24 -14.37 -10.09
CA GLY A 59 -11.80 -15.67 -10.44
C GLY A 59 -13.33 -15.64 -10.66
N GLN A 60 -14.03 -14.70 -10.03
CA GLN A 60 -15.47 -14.48 -10.26
C GLN A 60 -15.78 -13.53 -11.43
N SER A 61 -14.81 -12.77 -11.93
CA SER A 61 -14.94 -11.92 -13.13
C SER A 61 -14.35 -12.56 -14.40
N SER A 62 -14.15 -13.89 -14.41
CA SER A 62 -13.62 -14.65 -15.55
C SER A 62 -14.66 -14.90 -16.67
N LEU A 63 -15.47 -13.90 -17.02
CA LEU A 63 -16.22 -13.94 -18.29
C LEU A 63 -15.72 -12.93 -19.33
N LEU A 64 -14.92 -11.92 -18.97
CA LEU A 64 -14.34 -11.00 -19.96
C LEU A 64 -13.03 -10.39 -19.41
N GLU A 65 -11.87 -10.90 -19.84
CA GLU A 65 -10.76 -10.08 -20.35
C GLU A 65 -9.50 -10.93 -20.62
N ALA A 66 -8.99 -10.81 -21.84
CA ALA A 66 -7.82 -11.51 -22.35
C ALA A 66 -6.51 -11.05 -21.67
N PRO A 67 -5.50 -11.92 -21.54
CA PRO A 67 -4.21 -11.55 -20.94
C PRO A 67 -3.37 -10.74 -21.92
N SER A 68 -3.29 -9.42 -21.74
CA SER A 68 -2.29 -8.60 -22.42
C SER A 68 -0.91 -8.83 -21.78
N ARG A 69 0.03 -9.32 -22.60
CA ARG A 69 1.46 -9.44 -22.28
C ARG A 69 2.04 -8.06 -21.94
N GLY A 70 2.47 -7.88 -20.69
CA GLY A 70 3.31 -6.79 -20.26
C GLY A 70 3.71 -6.97 -18.80
N LYS A 71 5.01 -6.96 -18.49
CA LYS A 71 5.56 -6.91 -17.12
C LYS A 71 5.23 -5.54 -16.51
N GLY A 72 3.97 -5.32 -16.18
CA GLY A 72 3.54 -4.19 -15.36
C GLY A 72 3.48 -4.66 -13.91
N THR A 73 4.19 -3.98 -13.01
CA THR A 73 3.98 -4.12 -11.58
C THR A 73 2.48 -3.92 -11.32
N ARG A 74 1.80 -4.99 -10.91
CA ARG A 74 0.34 -4.99 -10.77
C ARG A 74 -0.02 -3.98 -9.69
N SER A 75 -0.66 -2.89 -10.11
CA SER A 75 -1.18 -1.87 -9.21
C SER A 75 -2.36 -2.46 -8.41
N LEU A 76 -2.27 -2.42 -7.08
CA LEU A 76 -3.32 -2.92 -6.19
C LEU A 76 -4.11 -1.74 -5.61
N PRO A 77 -5.46 -1.76 -5.66
CA PRO A 77 -6.25 -0.73 -5.02
C PRO A 77 -6.18 -0.87 -3.50
N VAL A 78 -5.85 0.23 -2.81
CA VAL A 78 -5.74 0.29 -1.35
C VAL A 78 -6.38 1.57 -0.81
N LEU A 79 -6.66 1.59 0.49
CA LEU A 79 -7.14 2.79 1.19
C LEU A 79 -6.00 3.44 1.97
N VAL A 80 -5.88 4.76 1.83
CA VAL A 80 -4.91 5.59 2.56
C VAL A 80 -5.68 6.56 3.45
N ARG A 81 -5.20 6.75 4.68
CA ARG A 81 -5.77 7.69 5.65
C ARG A 81 -4.66 8.60 6.18
N ASN A 82 -4.93 9.90 6.25
CA ASN A 82 -4.07 10.84 6.95
C ASN A 82 -4.36 10.75 8.46
N PRO A 83 -3.36 10.65 9.36
CA PRO A 83 -3.60 10.66 10.81
C PRO A 83 -4.40 11.88 11.29
N SER A 84 -4.30 13.04 10.62
CA SER A 84 -5.06 14.24 10.97
C SER A 84 -6.53 14.21 10.50
N THR A 85 -6.94 13.19 9.73
CA THR A 85 -8.30 13.08 9.21
C THR A 85 -8.91 11.71 9.48
N VAL A 86 -10.23 11.63 9.42
CA VAL A 86 -10.98 10.36 9.49
C VAL A 86 -11.29 9.78 8.11
N GLN A 87 -10.93 10.49 7.04
CA GLN A 87 -11.29 10.14 5.68
C GLN A 87 -10.28 9.15 5.07
N TYR A 88 -10.80 8.04 4.57
CA TYR A 88 -10.04 7.12 3.72
C TYR A 88 -10.14 7.58 2.26
N ARG A 89 -9.02 7.53 1.54
CA ARG A 89 -8.91 7.86 0.12
C ARG A 89 -8.40 6.65 -0.64
N TRP A 90 -8.96 6.42 -1.83
CA TRP A 90 -8.48 5.37 -2.73
C TRP A 90 -7.09 5.73 -3.27
N ALA A 91 -6.22 4.74 -3.33
CA ALA A 91 -4.89 4.85 -3.88
C ALA A 91 -4.50 3.55 -4.60
N HIS A 92 -3.46 3.66 -5.42
CA HIS A 92 -2.89 2.57 -6.18
C HIS A 92 -1.52 2.24 -5.61
N LEU A 93 -1.35 1.02 -5.10
CA LEU A 93 -0.11 0.50 -4.57
C LEU A 93 0.69 -0.19 -5.68
N SER A 94 1.92 0.26 -5.90
CA SER A 94 2.90 -0.38 -6.77
C SER A 94 4.16 -0.68 -5.96
N LEU A 95 4.70 -1.90 -6.11
CA LEU A 95 5.99 -2.25 -5.53
C LEU A 95 7.11 -1.65 -6.40
N VAL A 96 8.06 -0.99 -5.74
CA VAL A 96 9.28 -0.47 -6.35
C VAL A 96 10.39 -1.42 -5.93
N GLU A 97 11.08 -2.02 -6.90
CA GLU A 97 12.32 -2.75 -6.64
C GLU A 97 13.39 -1.70 -6.32
N ASN A 98 14.05 -1.82 -5.17
CA ASN A 98 15.25 -1.02 -4.94
C ASN A 98 16.30 -1.45 -5.98
N PRO A 99 16.93 -0.52 -6.72
CA PRO A 99 18.08 -0.88 -7.52
C PRO A 99 19.15 -1.51 -6.62
N PRO A 100 19.90 -2.52 -7.09
CA PRO A 100 21.04 -3.02 -6.34
C PRO A 100 21.94 -1.82 -6.03
N SER A 101 22.28 -1.63 -4.76
CA SER A 101 23.22 -0.61 -4.33
C SER A 101 24.48 -0.76 -5.16
N GLU A 102 24.70 0.16 -6.11
CA GLU A 102 25.95 0.18 -6.87
C GLU A 102 27.11 0.24 -5.89
N ALA A 103 28.11 -0.58 -6.20
CA ALA A 103 29.29 -0.82 -5.41
C ALA A 103 29.88 0.50 -4.90
N THR A 104 30.20 0.50 -3.61
CA THR A 104 31.13 1.44 -2.99
C THR A 104 32.47 1.31 -3.70
N SER A 105 32.68 2.05 -4.79
CA SER A 105 34.00 2.26 -5.37
C SER A 105 34.69 3.33 -4.52
N GLY A 106 35.61 2.88 -3.67
CA GLY A 106 36.61 3.73 -3.02
C GLY A 106 37.72 4.17 -3.96
#